data_AF-M5TE92-F1
#
_entry.id   AF-M5TE92-F1
#
_cell.length_a   1.000
_cell.length_b   1.000
_cell.length_c   1.000
_cell.angle_alpha   90.00
_cell.angle_beta   90.00
_cell.angle_gamma   90.00
#
_symmetry.space_group_name_H-M   'P 1'
#
loop_
_entity.id
_entity.type
_entity.pdbx_description
1 polymer ?
#
loop_
_entity_poly.entity_id
_entity_poly.type
_entity_poly.pdbx_seq_one_letter_code
_entity_poly.pdbx_strand_id
1 'polypeptide(L)'
;MNLLTFDQLFDRADSEMAAMSVAVAGGDDPTVLHALDETTHRHWTRPILCGPADRIENMARTENVSLANFKVVDSDQPAVSAVELVRRGEASLLMKGQIATPDLMRAVLKSDTGLRTGRTICQIVMMEVPKDRRHFLLADTGITIEPSVDQALQIVESTAALARSLGCTTPRIAIMAASEKVTDAMPETRLAERIRAALPESPPLQIQGPLSFDLAYSRVAGEKKQLSGDAIGAANAMVFPSLLAANLTVKAIMYTADCRFGGLLAGAACPIVFMSRADDTETRIRSLALAISQASTRQAVARCSASQNVTMRCDTAPFEGNIEIPMNMNQLHLVTGAAGVGKSTFGKNLASKHAAILLDSDTVTEPVVCAGLAAAGMEPTDRDSAEYKRLFRDAVYECLFNTAADNLPHVSVVIVGPFTRELGDANWPAQLRSRFGVEPTVWYITCDDELRRQRIERRGNPRDAAKLRDWSRHIADAPVAEPVFDVMRIDTGTSTGTGI
;
A
#
# COMPACT_ATOMS: atom_id res chain seq x y z
N MET A 1 9.07 -10.96 13.40
CA MET A 1 8.40 -10.63 14.68
C MET A 1 6.92 -10.98 14.57
N ASN A 2 6.30 -11.43 15.66
CA ASN A 2 4.84 -11.66 15.70
C ASN A 2 4.11 -10.32 15.86
N LEU A 3 2.78 -10.35 15.70
CA LEU A 3 1.92 -9.21 16.02
C LEU A 3 2.16 -8.76 17.47
N LEU A 4 1.97 -7.47 17.76
CA LEU A 4 1.84 -6.98 19.12
C LEU A 4 0.55 -7.52 19.74
N THR A 5 0.55 -7.69 21.07
CA THR A 5 -0.65 -8.00 21.85
C THR A 5 -1.45 -6.72 22.15
N PHE A 6 -2.70 -6.84 22.61
CA PHE A 6 -3.51 -5.68 23.04
C PHE A 6 -2.81 -4.87 24.13
N ASP A 7 -2.21 -5.53 25.13
CA ASP A 7 -1.49 -4.83 26.20
C ASP A 7 -0.31 -4.03 25.64
N GLN A 8 0.45 -4.61 24.70
CA GLN A 8 1.54 -3.89 24.02
C GLN A 8 1.05 -2.77 23.09
N LEU A 9 -0.14 -2.92 22.50
CA LEU A 9 -0.77 -1.85 21.72
C LEU A 9 -1.24 -0.71 22.62
N PHE A 10 -1.67 -1.03 23.84
CA PHE A 10 -2.03 -0.05 24.85
C PHE A 10 -0.79 0.73 25.30
N ASP A 11 0.30 0.05 25.65
CA ASP A 11 1.59 0.70 26.00
C ASP A 11 2.09 1.60 24.87
N ARG A 12 1.94 1.13 23.62
CA ARG A 12 2.30 1.92 22.44
C ARG A 12 1.43 3.17 22.31
N ALA A 13 0.11 3.03 22.47
CA ALA A 13 -0.81 4.16 22.39
C ALA A 13 -0.58 5.17 23.53
N ASP A 14 -0.25 4.71 24.75
CA ASP A 14 0.16 5.55 25.88
C ASP A 14 1.46 6.34 25.58
N SER A 15 2.31 5.80 24.70
CA SER A 15 3.58 6.42 24.30
C SER A 15 3.46 7.36 23.09
N GLU A 16 2.31 7.44 22.42
CA GLU A 16 2.12 8.33 21.29
C GLU A 16 2.05 9.80 21.78
N MET A 17 2.85 10.68 21.17
CA MET A 17 2.97 12.07 21.64
C MET A 17 1.72 12.94 21.39
N ALA A 18 0.81 12.50 20.53
CA ALA A 18 -0.35 13.29 20.12
C ALA A 18 -1.62 12.44 20.04
N ALA A 19 -2.66 12.88 20.75
CA ALA A 19 -3.99 12.28 20.70
C ALA A 19 -4.58 12.31 19.28
N MET A 20 -5.15 11.19 18.84
CA MET A 20 -5.81 11.06 17.54
C MET A 20 -7.23 11.63 17.60
N SER A 21 -7.62 12.47 16.64
CA SER A 21 -9.00 12.93 16.54
C SER A 21 -9.91 11.84 15.99
N VAL A 22 -11.01 11.56 16.71
CA VAL A 22 -11.98 10.50 16.37
C VAL A 22 -13.33 11.13 16.10
N ALA A 23 -13.81 11.08 14.85
CA ALA A 23 -15.19 11.42 14.53
C ALA A 23 -16.09 10.23 14.85
N VAL A 24 -17.14 10.44 15.62
CA VAL A 24 -18.08 9.40 16.04
C VAL A 24 -19.43 9.65 15.39
N ALA A 25 -19.90 8.69 14.61
CA ALA A 25 -21.21 8.75 14.00
C ALA A 25 -22.26 8.16 14.96
N GLY A 26 -22.96 9.02 15.72
CA GLY A 26 -23.95 8.69 16.74
C GLY A 26 -23.34 8.56 18.15
N GLY A 27 -23.11 9.67 18.84
CA GLY A 27 -22.44 9.70 20.14
C GLY A 27 -23.27 9.27 21.35
N ASP A 28 -24.56 8.94 21.18
CA ASP A 28 -25.53 8.62 22.23
C ASP A 28 -25.56 7.13 22.59
N ASP A 29 -24.38 6.54 22.87
CA ASP A 29 -24.22 5.15 23.31
C ASP A 29 -23.31 5.05 24.55
N PRO A 30 -23.72 4.35 25.62
CA PRO A 30 -22.93 4.21 26.84
C PRO A 30 -21.53 3.64 26.59
N THR A 31 -21.44 2.55 25.82
CA THR A 31 -20.16 1.86 25.58
C THR A 31 -19.22 2.71 24.73
N VAL A 32 -19.76 3.56 23.85
CA VAL A 32 -18.98 4.56 23.10
C VAL A 32 -18.46 5.65 24.02
N LEU A 33 -19.32 6.22 24.88
CA LEU A 33 -18.94 7.29 25.79
C LEU A 33 -17.87 6.83 26.78
N HIS A 34 -18.06 5.70 27.44
CA HIS A 34 -17.08 5.14 28.38
C HIS A 34 -15.75 4.81 27.70
N ALA A 35 -15.78 4.23 26.50
CA ALA A 35 -14.54 3.91 25.77
C ALA A 35 -13.77 5.18 25.42
N LEU A 36 -14.47 6.22 24.95
CA LEU A 36 -13.84 7.49 24.59
C LEU A 36 -13.36 8.27 25.81
N ASP A 37 -14.07 8.17 26.94
CA ASP A 37 -13.68 8.81 28.19
C ASP A 37 -12.36 8.21 28.69
N GLU A 38 -12.29 6.88 28.75
CA GLU A 38 -11.07 6.16 29.13
C GLU A 38 -9.91 6.50 28.18
N THR A 39 -10.12 6.41 26.86
CA THR A 39 -9.04 6.68 25.90
C THR A 39 -8.65 8.16 25.87
N THR A 40 -9.54 9.09 26.22
CA THR A 40 -9.19 10.50 26.40
C THR A 40 -8.42 10.73 27.70
N HIS A 41 -8.78 10.06 28.80
CA HIS A 41 -8.02 10.09 30.05
C HIS A 41 -6.60 9.56 29.88
N ARG A 42 -6.39 8.59 28.98
CA ARG A 42 -5.08 8.06 28.60
C ARG A 42 -4.37 8.89 27.51
N HIS A 43 -4.94 10.02 27.09
CA HIS A 43 -4.43 10.90 26.03
C HIS A 43 -4.33 10.26 24.62
N TRP A 44 -5.07 9.18 24.37
CA TRP A 44 -5.08 8.52 23.07
C TRP A 44 -5.97 9.24 22.05
N THR A 45 -7.09 9.78 22.50
CA THR A 45 -8.16 10.27 21.63
C THR A 45 -8.64 11.67 21.95
N ARG A 46 -8.98 12.43 20.90
CA ARG A 46 -9.76 13.68 20.95
C ARG A 46 -11.12 13.46 20.26
N PRO A 47 -12.19 13.13 21.00
CA PRO A 47 -13.46 12.72 20.43
C PRO A 47 -14.24 13.90 19.83
N ILE A 48 -14.90 13.65 18.70
CA ILE A 48 -15.86 14.54 18.06
C ILE A 48 -17.16 13.74 17.85
N LEU A 49 -18.15 13.97 18.71
CA LEU A 49 -19.42 13.25 18.70
C LEU A 49 -20.42 13.94 17.75
N CYS A 50 -20.82 13.25 16.69
CA CYS A 50 -21.86 13.72 15.77
C CYS A 50 -23.20 13.07 16.10
N GLY A 51 -24.26 13.86 16.22
CA GLY A 51 -25.62 13.38 16.49
C GLY A 51 -26.45 14.44 17.22
N PRO A 52 -27.70 14.15 17.58
CA PRO A 52 -28.54 15.09 18.33
C PRO A 52 -27.88 15.44 19.68
N ALA A 53 -27.52 16.71 19.86
CA ALA A 53 -26.73 17.14 21.01
C ALA A 53 -27.44 16.86 22.35
N ASP A 54 -28.76 17.05 22.39
CA ASP A 54 -29.61 16.75 23.56
C ASP A 54 -29.51 15.29 24.00
N ARG A 55 -29.50 14.35 23.04
CA ARG A 55 -29.39 12.91 23.32
C ARG A 55 -28.00 12.55 23.82
N ILE A 56 -26.96 13.10 23.21
CA ILE A 56 -25.57 12.87 23.63
C ILE A 56 -25.36 13.38 25.06
N GLU A 57 -25.80 14.60 25.36
CA GLU A 57 -25.70 15.19 26.70
C GLU A 57 -26.51 14.43 27.75
N ASN A 58 -27.74 14.01 27.41
CA ASN A 58 -28.57 13.20 28.30
C ASN A 58 -27.92 11.86 28.60
N MET A 59 -27.35 11.20 27.59
CA MET A 59 -26.65 9.94 27.76
C MET A 59 -25.41 10.12 28.65
N ALA A 60 -24.59 11.14 28.38
CA ALA A 60 -23.41 11.44 29.19
C ALA A 60 -23.76 11.76 30.65
N ARG A 61 -24.84 12.52 30.90
CA ARG A 61 -25.35 12.75 32.26
C ARG A 61 -25.78 11.46 32.95
N THR A 62 -26.48 10.58 32.24
CA THR A 62 -26.98 9.30 32.78
C THR A 62 -25.83 8.37 33.15
N GLU A 63 -24.81 8.32 32.29
CA GLU A 63 -23.64 7.48 32.44
C GLU A 63 -22.53 8.11 33.30
N ASN A 64 -22.73 9.33 33.80
CA ASN A 64 -21.76 10.13 34.56
C ASN A 64 -20.42 10.35 33.83
N VAL A 65 -20.47 10.52 32.50
CA VAL A 65 -19.30 10.81 31.65
C VAL A 65 -19.20 12.33 31.41
N SER A 66 -18.00 12.90 31.61
CA SER A 66 -17.76 14.33 31.37
C SER A 66 -17.47 14.61 29.90
N LEU A 67 -18.27 15.47 29.27
CA LEU A 67 -18.05 15.89 27.88
C LEU A 67 -17.05 17.04 27.74
N ALA A 68 -16.38 17.49 28.82
CA ALA A 68 -15.52 18.67 28.80
C ALA A 68 -14.37 18.58 27.77
N ASN A 69 -13.85 17.38 27.52
CA ASN A 69 -12.77 17.13 26.56
C ASN A 69 -13.28 16.65 25.18
N PHE A 70 -14.60 16.63 24.99
CA PHE A 70 -15.24 16.13 23.78
C PHE A 70 -15.81 17.31 22.99
N LYS A 71 -15.73 17.24 21.66
CA LYS A 71 -16.47 18.18 20.78
C LYS A 71 -17.80 17.54 20.42
N VAL A 72 -18.92 18.22 20.64
CA VAL A 72 -20.23 17.77 20.16
C VAL A 72 -20.60 18.55 18.90
N VAL A 73 -21.04 17.84 17.86
CA VAL A 73 -21.55 18.38 16.60
C VAL A 73 -23.01 17.97 16.48
N ASP A 74 -23.90 18.92 16.76
CA ASP A 74 -25.34 18.71 16.63
C ASP A 74 -25.71 18.43 15.16
N SER A 75 -26.33 17.28 14.92
CA SER A 75 -26.63 16.81 13.57
C SER A 75 -27.73 15.75 13.56
N ASP A 76 -28.67 15.89 12.63
CA ASP A 76 -29.67 14.88 12.29
C ASP A 76 -29.12 13.79 11.34
N GLN A 77 -27.93 14.02 10.76
CA GLN A 77 -27.24 13.13 9.83
C GLN A 77 -25.84 12.79 10.36
N PRO A 78 -25.73 12.11 11.52
CA PRO A 78 -24.46 11.87 12.21
C PRO A 78 -23.41 11.16 11.35
N ALA A 79 -23.82 10.23 10.47
CA ALA A 79 -22.92 9.54 9.57
C ALA A 79 -22.26 10.48 8.54
N VAL A 80 -23.05 11.40 7.95
CA VAL A 80 -22.56 12.35 6.94
C VAL A 80 -21.62 13.36 7.60
N SER A 81 -22.01 13.92 8.74
CA SER A 81 -21.19 14.88 9.48
C SER A 81 -19.86 14.27 9.93
N ALA A 82 -19.86 13.03 10.45
CA ALA A 82 -18.64 12.35 10.86
C ALA A 82 -17.69 12.07 9.68
N VAL A 83 -18.23 11.64 8.53
CA VAL A 83 -17.46 11.45 7.29
C VAL A 83 -16.87 12.77 6.79
N GLU A 84 -17.65 13.86 6.85
CA GLU A 84 -17.20 15.18 6.44
C GLU A 84 -16.04 15.70 7.30
N LEU A 85 -16.08 15.51 8.62
CA LEU A 85 -14.97 15.85 9.52
C LEU A 85 -13.68 15.13 9.13
N VAL A 86 -13.76 13.85 8.75
CA VAL A 86 -12.60 13.10 8.26
C VAL A 86 -12.08 13.68 6.94
N ARG A 87 -12.98 13.98 6.00
CA ARG A 87 -12.60 14.54 4.69
C ARG A 87 -11.94 15.92 4.80
N ARG A 88 -12.39 16.74 5.76
CA ARG A 88 -11.82 18.06 6.05
C ARG A 88 -10.50 17.98 6.84
N GLY A 89 -10.06 16.79 7.24
CA GLY A 89 -8.85 16.59 8.05
C GLY A 89 -9.03 16.95 9.53
N GLU A 90 -10.25 17.21 9.99
CA GLU A 90 -10.54 17.50 11.40
C GLU A 90 -10.50 16.23 12.26
N ALA A 91 -10.80 15.08 11.65
CA ALA A 91 -10.75 13.75 12.26
C ALA A 91 -9.79 12.81 11.52
N SER A 92 -8.94 12.09 12.26
CA SER A 92 -8.01 11.10 11.71
C SER A 92 -8.60 9.68 11.71
N LEU A 93 -9.60 9.44 12.56
CA LEU A 93 -10.30 8.17 12.73
C LEU A 93 -11.81 8.39 12.63
N LEU A 94 -12.54 7.37 12.17
CA LEU A 94 -14.00 7.31 12.23
C LEU A 94 -14.41 6.18 13.18
N MET A 95 -15.43 6.40 13.99
CA MET A 95 -15.99 5.38 14.87
C MET A 95 -17.50 5.31 14.68
N LYS A 96 -18.00 4.09 14.52
CA LYS A 96 -19.44 3.82 14.53
C LYS A 96 -19.96 3.89 15.96
N GLY A 97 -20.91 4.78 16.22
CA GLY A 97 -21.70 4.81 17.44
C GLY A 97 -23.12 4.28 17.23
N GLN A 98 -24.12 4.93 17.83
CA GLN A 98 -25.51 4.46 17.85
C GLN A 98 -26.29 4.73 16.56
N ILE A 99 -25.78 4.25 15.44
CA ILE A 99 -26.43 4.35 14.13
C ILE A 99 -26.58 2.99 13.47
N ALA A 100 -27.46 2.88 12.48
CA ALA A 100 -27.58 1.65 11.73
C ALA A 100 -26.34 1.46 10.83
N THR A 101 -25.85 0.23 10.74
CA THR A 101 -24.72 -0.12 9.84
C THR A 101 -24.95 0.39 8.41
N PRO A 102 -26.13 0.20 7.78
CA PRO A 102 -26.37 0.69 6.42
C PRO A 102 -26.20 2.20 6.27
N ASP A 103 -26.54 2.99 7.30
CA ASP A 103 -26.46 4.45 7.23
C ASP A 103 -25.01 4.93 7.25
N LEU A 104 -24.18 4.34 8.12
CA LEU A 104 -22.74 4.61 8.10
C LEU A 104 -22.12 4.19 6.77
N MET A 105 -22.40 2.97 6.31
CA MET A 105 -21.82 2.44 5.08
C MET A 105 -22.24 3.25 3.87
N ARG A 106 -23.48 3.74 3.80
CA ARG A 106 -23.95 4.62 2.72
C ARG A 106 -23.17 5.94 2.67
N ALA A 107 -22.91 6.54 3.83
CA ALA A 107 -22.09 7.76 3.91
C ALA A 107 -20.63 7.49 3.50
N VAL A 108 -20.03 6.40 4.01
CA VAL A 108 -18.65 6.00 3.72
C VAL A 108 -18.44 5.64 2.24
N LEU A 109 -19.39 4.96 1.61
CA LEU A 109 -19.29 4.45 0.24
C LEU A 109 -19.70 5.46 -0.85
N LYS A 110 -20.11 6.67 -0.48
CA LYS A 110 -20.49 7.69 -1.45
C LYS A 110 -19.28 8.13 -2.27
N SER A 111 -19.43 8.25 -3.60
CA SER A 111 -18.30 8.47 -4.52
C SER A 111 -17.73 9.89 -4.46
N ASP A 112 -18.56 10.89 -4.20
CA ASP A 112 -18.21 12.31 -4.18
C ASP A 112 -17.79 12.79 -2.78
N THR A 113 -18.53 12.34 -1.77
CA THR A 113 -18.56 12.89 -0.40
C THR A 113 -18.24 11.82 0.65
N GLY A 114 -17.92 10.59 0.23
CA GLY A 114 -17.55 9.49 1.12
C GLY A 114 -16.03 9.37 1.33
N LEU A 115 -15.61 8.18 1.77
CA LEU A 115 -14.22 7.85 2.14
C LEU A 115 -13.61 6.75 1.26
N ARG A 116 -14.16 6.54 0.06
CA ARG A 116 -13.64 5.56 -0.90
C ARG A 116 -12.25 5.96 -1.40
N THR A 117 -11.38 4.98 -1.51
CA THR A 117 -10.00 5.14 -2.03
C THR A 117 -9.79 4.42 -3.37
N GLY A 118 -10.82 3.75 -3.88
CA GLY A 118 -10.70 2.78 -4.97
C GLY A 118 -10.35 1.36 -4.51
N ARG A 119 -9.89 1.19 -3.25
CA ARG A 119 -9.66 -0.14 -2.65
C ARG A 119 -10.94 -0.73 -2.07
N THR A 120 -10.96 -2.05 -1.96
CA THR A 120 -11.98 -2.84 -1.29
C THR A 120 -11.95 -2.53 0.20
N ILE A 121 -13.08 -2.06 0.73
CA ILE A 121 -13.28 -1.89 2.17
C ILE A 121 -13.57 -3.26 2.76
N CYS A 122 -12.86 -3.63 3.82
CA CYS A 122 -13.00 -4.92 4.49
C CYS A 122 -12.90 -4.77 6.00
N GLN A 123 -13.56 -5.65 6.74
CA GLN A 123 -13.43 -5.72 8.19
C GLN A 123 -12.30 -6.68 8.55
N ILE A 124 -11.34 -6.17 9.32
CA ILE A 124 -10.25 -6.97 9.88
C ILE A 124 -10.36 -6.90 11.39
N VAL A 125 -10.39 -8.07 12.02
CA VAL A 125 -10.46 -8.21 13.48
C VAL A 125 -9.21 -8.90 13.98
N MET A 126 -8.74 -8.49 15.15
CA MET A 126 -7.70 -9.18 15.90
C MET A 126 -8.36 -10.00 17.01
N MET A 127 -7.89 -11.23 17.15
CA MET A 127 -8.24 -12.11 18.25
C MET A 127 -7.01 -12.46 19.04
N GLU A 128 -7.13 -12.51 20.35
CA GLU A 128 -6.15 -13.11 21.24
C GLU A 128 -6.80 -14.22 22.04
N VAL A 129 -6.15 -15.38 22.07
CA VAL A 129 -6.55 -16.55 22.84
C VAL A 129 -5.45 -16.78 23.87
N PRO A 130 -5.57 -16.22 25.10
CA PRO A 130 -4.50 -16.23 26.10
C PRO A 130 -4.04 -17.65 26.46
N LYS A 131 -4.98 -18.59 26.58
CA LYS A 131 -4.72 -20.01 26.89
C LYS A 131 -3.68 -20.62 25.94
N ASP A 132 -3.78 -20.30 24.66
CA ASP A 132 -2.92 -20.84 23.61
C ASP A 132 -1.76 -19.89 23.27
N ARG A 133 -1.69 -18.71 23.91
CA ARG A 133 -0.73 -17.64 23.65
C ARG A 133 -0.71 -17.26 22.17
N ARG A 134 -1.89 -17.25 21.56
CA ARG A 134 -2.10 -16.97 20.13
C ARG A 134 -2.79 -15.64 19.97
N HIS A 135 -2.34 -14.89 18.97
CA HIS A 135 -3.02 -13.70 18.51
C HIS A 135 -2.82 -13.50 17.02
N PHE A 136 -3.91 -13.23 16.32
CA PHE A 136 -3.98 -13.30 14.87
C PHE A 136 -5.12 -12.42 14.33
N LEU A 137 -5.00 -12.04 13.07
CA LEU A 137 -6.01 -11.28 12.33
C LEU A 137 -6.93 -12.22 11.54
N LEU A 138 -8.20 -11.87 11.44
CA LEU A 138 -9.19 -12.53 10.58
C LEU A 138 -9.79 -11.48 9.63
N ALA A 139 -9.91 -11.79 8.34
CA ALA A 139 -10.45 -10.90 7.31
C ALA A 139 -11.11 -11.68 6.16
N ASP A 140 -12.08 -11.19 5.40
CA ASP A 140 -12.99 -10.09 5.70
C ASP A 140 -14.16 -10.64 6.53
N THR A 141 -14.40 -10.06 7.71
CA THR A 141 -15.38 -10.61 8.66
C THR A 141 -16.75 -9.95 8.62
N GLY A 142 -16.94 -8.92 7.78
CA GLY A 142 -18.13 -8.07 7.90
C GLY A 142 -18.64 -7.35 6.66
N ILE A 143 -17.88 -7.31 5.56
CA ILE A 143 -18.26 -6.49 4.39
C ILE A 143 -18.51 -7.33 3.14
N THR A 144 -17.50 -8.05 2.66
CA THR A 144 -17.54 -8.71 1.35
C THR A 144 -18.13 -10.12 1.46
N ILE A 145 -19.29 -10.35 0.84
CA ILE A 145 -20.02 -11.63 0.90
C ILE A 145 -19.17 -12.77 0.30
N GLU A 146 -18.77 -12.61 -0.96
CA GLU A 146 -17.90 -13.51 -1.70
C GLU A 146 -16.92 -12.65 -2.52
N PRO A 147 -15.65 -12.54 -2.12
CA PRO A 147 -14.70 -11.67 -2.80
C PRO A 147 -14.32 -12.25 -4.17
N SER A 148 -14.28 -11.39 -5.19
CA SER A 148 -13.55 -11.67 -6.42
C SER A 148 -12.04 -11.79 -6.13
N VAL A 149 -11.25 -12.27 -7.10
CA VAL A 149 -9.78 -12.34 -6.94
C VAL A 149 -9.19 -10.96 -6.63
N ASP A 150 -9.60 -9.92 -7.36
CA ASP A 150 -9.10 -8.56 -7.17
C ASP A 150 -9.47 -8.01 -5.78
N GLN A 151 -10.71 -8.29 -5.33
CA GLN A 151 -11.13 -7.92 -3.98
C GLN A 151 -10.33 -8.67 -2.92
N ALA A 152 -10.13 -9.98 -3.09
CA ALA A 152 -9.37 -10.80 -2.17
C ALA A 152 -7.89 -10.36 -2.08
N LEU A 153 -7.27 -9.98 -3.20
CA LEU A 153 -5.92 -9.40 -3.23
C LEU A 153 -5.87 -8.10 -2.42
N GLN A 154 -6.83 -7.19 -2.61
CA GLN A 154 -6.90 -5.94 -1.86
C GLN A 154 -7.19 -6.15 -0.35
N ILE A 155 -7.95 -7.20 0.00
CA ILE A 155 -8.18 -7.61 1.39
C ILE A 155 -6.89 -8.14 2.00
N VAL A 156 -6.15 -8.98 1.28
CA VAL A 156 -4.83 -9.50 1.69
C VAL A 156 -3.85 -8.33 1.93
N GLU A 157 -3.78 -7.38 1.01
CA GLU A 157 -2.92 -6.20 1.14
C GLU A 157 -3.29 -5.33 2.35
N SER A 158 -4.59 -5.09 2.57
CA SER A 158 -5.09 -4.34 3.71
C SER A 158 -4.79 -5.05 5.03
N THR A 159 -4.90 -6.38 5.03
CA THR A 159 -4.57 -7.24 6.17
C THR A 159 -3.07 -7.23 6.47
N ALA A 160 -2.23 -7.33 5.44
CA ALA A 160 -0.78 -7.22 5.57
C ALA A 160 -0.36 -5.83 6.08
N ALA A 161 -1.01 -4.76 5.60
CA ALA A 161 -0.74 -3.41 6.05
C ALA A 161 -1.10 -3.20 7.53
N LEU A 162 -2.23 -3.75 7.98
CA LEU A 162 -2.58 -3.75 9.40
C LEU A 162 -1.58 -4.58 10.22
N ALA A 163 -1.25 -5.80 9.79
CA ALA A 163 -0.27 -6.62 10.50
C ALA A 163 1.09 -5.89 10.68
N ARG A 164 1.55 -5.17 9.65
CA ARG A 164 2.76 -4.33 9.73
C ARG A 164 2.63 -3.18 10.71
N SER A 165 1.50 -2.46 10.73
CA SER A 165 1.31 -1.40 11.73
C SER A 165 1.32 -1.95 13.15
N LEU A 166 0.89 -3.20 13.33
CA LEU A 166 0.94 -3.94 14.61
C LEU A 166 2.30 -4.63 14.86
N GLY A 167 3.39 -4.16 14.25
CA GLY A 167 4.77 -4.60 14.52
C GLY A 167 5.22 -5.86 13.78
N CYS A 168 4.35 -6.51 12.99
CA CYS A 168 4.72 -7.68 12.21
C CYS A 168 5.27 -7.28 10.83
N THR A 169 6.59 -7.15 10.72
CA THR A 169 7.27 -6.70 9.50
C THR A 169 7.08 -7.64 8.30
N THR A 170 7.02 -8.95 8.54
CA THR A 170 6.81 -9.99 7.51
C THR A 170 5.56 -10.83 7.84
N PRO A 171 4.34 -10.34 7.55
CA PRO A 171 3.10 -11.02 7.89
C PRO A 171 2.96 -12.37 7.20
N ARG A 172 2.62 -13.39 7.99
CA ARG A 172 2.25 -14.72 7.51
C ARG A 172 0.74 -14.82 7.35
N ILE A 173 0.26 -14.91 6.12
CA ILE A 173 -1.15 -14.86 5.80
C ILE A 173 -1.59 -16.22 5.23
N ALA A 174 -2.55 -16.85 5.90
CA ALA A 174 -3.21 -18.05 5.40
C ALA A 174 -4.44 -17.65 4.56
N ILE A 175 -4.58 -18.21 3.36
CA ILE A 175 -5.83 -18.13 2.59
C ILE A 175 -6.66 -19.37 2.90
N MET A 176 -7.83 -19.15 3.49
CA MET A 176 -8.60 -20.21 4.14
C MET A 176 -9.42 -21.02 3.14
N ALA A 177 -9.44 -22.34 3.35
CA ALA A 177 -10.34 -23.27 2.69
C ALA A 177 -10.55 -24.51 3.58
N ALA A 178 -11.57 -25.31 3.28
CA ALA A 178 -11.79 -26.58 3.99
C ALA A 178 -10.77 -27.68 3.62
N SER A 179 -10.01 -27.50 2.54
CA SER A 179 -9.07 -28.49 1.99
C SER A 179 -7.80 -27.81 1.51
N GLU A 180 -6.65 -28.47 1.69
CA GLU A 180 -5.35 -28.02 1.17
C GLU A 180 -5.16 -28.39 -0.32
N LYS A 181 -5.95 -29.34 -0.82
CA LYS A 181 -5.90 -29.77 -2.21
C LYS A 181 -6.81 -28.91 -3.06
N VAL A 182 -6.23 -28.28 -4.09
CA VAL A 182 -6.97 -27.51 -5.10
C VAL A 182 -7.87 -28.44 -5.91
N THR A 183 -9.15 -28.09 -6.02
CA THR A 183 -10.17 -28.90 -6.71
C THR A 183 -11.32 -28.03 -7.22
N ASP A 184 -11.92 -28.41 -8.37
CA ASP A 184 -13.13 -27.76 -8.90
C ASP A 184 -14.33 -27.87 -7.97
N ALA A 185 -14.40 -28.94 -7.19
CA ALA A 185 -15.52 -29.20 -6.28
C ALA A 185 -15.58 -28.22 -5.09
N MET A 186 -14.49 -27.49 -4.82
CA MET A 186 -14.37 -26.51 -3.74
C MET A 186 -13.82 -25.20 -4.32
N PRO A 187 -14.68 -24.30 -4.82
CA PRO A 187 -14.28 -23.05 -5.48
C PRO A 187 -13.30 -22.19 -4.68
N GLU A 188 -13.41 -22.19 -3.36
CA GLU A 188 -12.52 -21.47 -2.45
C GLU A 188 -11.05 -21.94 -2.55
N THR A 189 -10.81 -23.21 -2.89
CA THR A 189 -9.45 -23.72 -3.09
C THR A 189 -8.81 -23.14 -4.35
N ARG A 190 -9.60 -22.90 -5.40
CA ARG A 190 -9.16 -22.23 -6.63
C ARG A 190 -8.97 -20.73 -6.41
N LEU A 191 -9.82 -20.10 -5.62
CA LEU A 191 -9.64 -18.70 -5.22
C LEU A 191 -8.27 -18.52 -4.53
N ALA A 192 -7.93 -19.40 -3.58
CA ALA A 192 -6.64 -19.38 -2.91
C ALA A 192 -5.45 -19.55 -3.87
N GLU A 193 -5.55 -20.46 -4.84
CA GLU A 193 -4.53 -20.64 -5.87
C GLU A 193 -4.37 -19.38 -6.74
N ARG A 194 -5.48 -18.76 -7.15
CA ARG A 194 -5.47 -17.54 -7.97
C ARG A 194 -4.91 -16.34 -7.22
N ILE A 195 -5.21 -16.19 -5.94
CA ILE A 195 -4.62 -15.17 -5.08
C ILE A 195 -3.10 -15.36 -5.05
N ARG A 196 -2.62 -16.58 -4.77
CA ARG A 196 -1.18 -16.89 -4.74
C ARG A 196 -0.49 -16.55 -6.06
N ALA A 197 -1.11 -16.89 -7.19
CA ALA A 197 -0.56 -16.62 -8.51
C ALA A 197 -0.52 -15.14 -8.90
N ALA A 198 -1.38 -14.31 -8.31
CA ALA A 198 -1.50 -12.89 -8.64
C ALA A 198 -0.71 -11.96 -7.71
N LEU A 199 -0.13 -12.49 -6.63
CA LEU A 199 0.64 -11.68 -5.68
C LEU A 199 2.03 -11.35 -6.24
N PRO A 200 2.50 -10.10 -6.09
CA PRO A 200 3.84 -9.72 -6.51
C PRO A 200 4.90 -10.40 -5.65
N GLU A 201 6.05 -10.74 -6.24
CA GLU A 201 7.17 -11.38 -5.54
C GLU A 201 7.83 -10.46 -4.48
N SER A 202 7.60 -9.14 -4.54
CA SER A 202 8.21 -8.15 -3.64
C SER A 202 7.26 -6.99 -3.28
N PRO A 203 7.24 -6.51 -2.02
CA PRO A 203 7.94 -7.08 -0.86
C PRO A 203 7.35 -8.45 -0.49
N PRO A 204 8.16 -9.40 0.02
CA PRO A 204 7.71 -10.77 0.23
C PRO A 204 6.59 -10.81 1.26
N LEU A 205 5.37 -11.09 0.81
CA LEU A 205 4.26 -11.49 1.67
C LEU A 205 4.35 -13.01 1.85
N GLN A 206 4.39 -13.48 3.09
CA GLN A 206 4.41 -14.91 3.37
C GLN A 206 2.99 -15.46 3.28
N ILE A 207 2.52 -15.73 2.06
CA ILE A 207 1.15 -16.14 1.80
C ILE A 207 1.10 -17.62 1.47
N GLN A 208 0.25 -18.34 2.19
CA GLN A 208 0.07 -19.77 1.99
C GLN A 208 -1.41 -20.11 1.94
N GLY A 209 -1.76 -20.97 0.99
CA GLY A 209 -3.14 -21.37 0.78
C GLY A 209 -3.27 -22.28 -0.44
N PRO A 210 -4.36 -23.04 -0.53
CA PRO A 210 -5.45 -23.11 0.45
C PRO A 210 -5.05 -23.83 1.75
N LEU A 211 -5.53 -23.35 2.91
CA LEU A 211 -5.26 -23.94 4.23
C LEU A 211 -6.52 -24.02 5.09
N SER A 212 -6.68 -25.14 5.82
CA SER A 212 -7.66 -25.27 6.89
C SER A 212 -7.25 -24.51 8.16
N PHE A 213 -8.24 -24.23 9.03
CA PHE A 213 -8.02 -23.47 10.25
C PHE A 213 -7.02 -24.14 11.21
N ASP A 214 -7.12 -25.46 11.40
CA ASP A 214 -6.19 -26.24 12.22
C ASP A 214 -4.75 -26.09 11.73
N LEU A 215 -4.54 -26.06 10.40
CA LEU A 215 -3.21 -25.87 9.81
C LEU A 215 -2.69 -24.45 9.95
N ALA A 216 -3.54 -23.42 9.84
CA ALA A 216 -3.11 -22.03 10.05
C ALA A 216 -2.81 -21.75 11.55
N TYR A 217 -3.53 -22.43 12.44
CA TYR A 217 -3.52 -22.19 13.88
C TYR A 217 -2.51 -23.05 14.65
N SER A 218 -2.47 -24.36 14.39
CA SER A 218 -1.73 -25.34 15.21
C SER A 218 -0.55 -25.97 14.46
N ARG A 219 0.65 -25.82 15.03
CA ARG A 219 1.87 -26.43 14.47
C ARG A 219 1.81 -27.96 14.46
N VAL A 220 1.19 -28.54 15.49
CA VAL A 220 0.99 -30.00 15.63
C VAL A 220 0.11 -30.57 14.50
N ALA A 221 -0.87 -29.79 14.00
CA ALA A 221 -1.69 -30.23 12.89
C ALA A 221 -0.88 -30.33 11.58
N GLY A 222 0.01 -29.36 11.34
CA GLY A 222 0.94 -29.36 10.20
C GLY A 222 1.88 -30.55 10.20
N GLU A 223 2.49 -30.86 11.36
CA GLU A 223 3.39 -32.00 11.53
C GLU A 223 2.70 -33.34 11.23
N LYS A 224 1.48 -33.54 11.75
CA LYS A 224 0.70 -34.76 11.52
C LYS A 224 0.34 -34.96 10.05
N LYS A 225 0.04 -33.87 9.32
CA LYS A 225 -0.26 -33.90 7.88
C LYS A 225 0.99 -33.81 6.99
N GLN A 226 2.19 -33.73 7.57
CA GLN A 226 3.47 -33.59 6.86
C GLN A 226 3.49 -32.39 5.90
N LEU A 227 2.84 -31.30 6.27
CA LEU A 227 2.80 -30.07 5.49
C LEU A 227 3.79 -29.05 6.06
N SER A 228 4.53 -28.40 5.17
CA SER A 228 5.51 -27.36 5.49
C SER A 228 5.10 -25.99 4.93
N GLY A 229 5.55 -24.92 5.57
CA GLY A 229 5.39 -23.56 5.10
C GLY A 229 5.30 -22.58 6.26
N ASP A 230 5.62 -21.32 5.99
CA ASP A 230 5.79 -20.32 7.04
C ASP A 230 4.48 -20.04 7.81
N ALA A 231 3.32 -20.12 7.13
CA ALA A 231 2.04 -19.86 7.77
C ALA A 231 1.50 -21.06 8.58
N ILE A 232 2.03 -22.27 8.37
CA ILE A 232 1.55 -23.48 9.05
C ILE A 232 1.85 -23.39 10.54
N GLY A 233 0.79 -23.40 11.35
CA GLY A 233 0.84 -23.27 12.79
C GLY A 233 1.37 -21.93 13.27
N ALA A 234 1.48 -20.93 12.39
CA ALA A 234 2.14 -19.67 12.68
C ALA A 234 1.56 -18.48 11.87
N ALA A 235 0.36 -18.65 11.29
CA ALA A 235 -0.33 -17.58 10.58
C ALA A 235 -0.58 -16.39 11.52
N ASN A 236 -0.14 -15.21 11.10
CA ASN A 236 -0.48 -13.94 11.73
C ASN A 236 -1.85 -13.45 11.27
N ALA A 237 -2.28 -13.85 10.08
CA ALA A 237 -3.59 -13.51 9.56
C ALA A 237 -4.23 -14.65 8.76
N MET A 238 -5.55 -14.68 8.75
CA MET A 238 -6.36 -15.64 7.99
C MET A 238 -7.36 -14.88 7.14
N VAL A 239 -7.28 -15.05 5.82
CA VAL A 239 -8.19 -14.43 4.85
C VAL A 239 -9.19 -15.46 4.36
N PHE A 240 -10.46 -15.24 4.66
CA PHE A 240 -11.57 -16.16 4.41
C PHE A 240 -12.15 -15.97 2.99
N PRO A 241 -12.68 -17.06 2.41
CA PRO A 241 -13.24 -17.04 1.06
C PRO A 241 -14.68 -16.50 1.02
N SER A 242 -15.32 -16.30 2.17
CA SER A 242 -16.67 -15.75 2.26
C SER A 242 -16.97 -15.14 3.62
N LEU A 243 -17.92 -14.19 3.65
CA LEU A 243 -18.44 -13.59 4.86
C LEU A 243 -19.00 -14.64 5.82
N LEU A 244 -19.70 -15.65 5.30
CA LEU A 244 -20.29 -16.72 6.12
C LEU A 244 -19.21 -17.47 6.91
N ALA A 245 -18.14 -17.91 6.23
CA ALA A 245 -17.05 -18.64 6.87
C ALA A 245 -16.33 -17.78 7.92
N ALA A 246 -16.05 -16.52 7.58
CA ALA A 246 -15.38 -15.59 8.48
C ALA A 246 -16.24 -15.28 9.72
N ASN A 247 -17.51 -14.93 9.52
CA ASN A 247 -18.40 -14.50 10.57
C ASN A 247 -18.72 -15.63 11.56
N LEU A 248 -19.00 -16.84 11.06
CA LEU A 248 -19.19 -18.03 11.90
C LEU A 248 -17.93 -18.34 12.72
N THR A 249 -16.75 -18.26 12.11
CA THR A 249 -15.47 -18.51 12.82
C THR A 249 -15.26 -17.48 13.93
N VAL A 250 -15.45 -16.19 13.63
CA VAL A 250 -15.32 -15.12 14.61
C VAL A 250 -16.27 -15.34 15.78
N LYS A 251 -17.56 -15.58 15.51
CA LYS A 251 -18.57 -15.75 16.55
C LYS A 251 -18.34 -17.04 17.34
N ALA A 252 -17.95 -18.13 16.69
CA ALA A 252 -17.59 -19.37 17.39
C ALA A 252 -16.46 -19.11 18.41
N ILE A 253 -15.37 -18.45 18.00
CA ILE A 253 -14.25 -18.15 18.92
C ILE A 253 -14.72 -17.21 20.04
N MET A 254 -15.40 -16.11 19.71
CA MET A 254 -15.87 -15.12 20.69
C MET A 254 -16.75 -15.72 21.80
N TYR A 255 -17.63 -16.66 21.45
CA TYR A 255 -18.61 -17.21 22.40
C TYR A 255 -18.18 -18.52 23.06
N THR A 256 -17.14 -19.20 22.55
CA THR A 256 -16.72 -20.51 23.08
C THR A 256 -15.29 -20.53 23.62
N ALA A 257 -14.45 -19.58 23.24
CA ALA A 257 -13.10 -19.45 23.76
C ALA A 257 -13.00 -18.26 24.71
N ASP A 258 -12.14 -18.38 25.72
CA ASP A 258 -11.65 -17.23 26.48
C ASP A 258 -10.74 -16.42 25.54
N CYS A 259 -11.27 -15.33 25.00
CA CYS A 259 -10.56 -14.53 24.01
C CYS A 259 -10.78 -13.03 24.20
N ARG A 260 -9.77 -12.25 23.79
CA ARG A 260 -9.85 -10.80 23.65
C ARG A 260 -10.05 -10.46 22.19
N PHE A 261 -10.88 -9.46 21.92
CA PHE A 261 -11.35 -9.13 20.57
C PHE A 261 -11.34 -7.62 20.33
N GLY A 262 -11.08 -7.22 19.07
CA GLY A 262 -11.17 -5.85 18.58
C GLY A 262 -10.99 -5.80 17.07
N GLY A 263 -11.43 -4.75 16.40
CA GLY A 263 -11.31 -4.67 14.94
C GLY A 263 -11.67 -3.33 14.32
N LEU A 264 -11.44 -3.23 13.01
CA LEU A 264 -11.68 -2.02 12.23
C LEU A 264 -12.04 -2.34 10.78
N LEU A 265 -12.61 -1.37 10.07
CA LEU A 265 -12.62 -1.41 8.60
C LEU A 265 -11.34 -0.78 8.07
N ALA A 266 -10.69 -1.51 7.17
CA ALA A 266 -9.58 -1.03 6.36
C ALA A 266 -10.04 -0.76 4.92
N GLY A 267 -9.15 -0.21 4.09
CA GLY A 267 -9.43 0.13 2.68
C GLY A 267 -10.07 1.50 2.47
N ALA A 268 -10.66 2.11 3.50
CA ALA A 268 -11.14 3.49 3.46
C ALA A 268 -10.00 4.52 3.68
N ALA A 269 -10.32 5.80 3.46
CA ALA A 269 -9.39 6.92 3.62
C ALA A 269 -8.81 7.04 5.04
N CYS A 270 -9.56 6.63 6.05
CA CYS A 270 -9.11 6.47 7.44
C CYS A 270 -9.49 5.08 7.98
N PRO A 271 -8.84 4.60 9.06
CA PRO A 271 -9.34 3.45 9.82
C PRO A 271 -10.72 3.75 10.43
N ILE A 272 -11.65 2.80 10.33
CA ILE A 272 -13.00 2.95 10.86
C ILE A 272 -13.23 1.93 11.98
N VAL A 273 -13.34 2.36 13.24
CA VAL A 273 -13.77 1.49 14.34
C VAL A 273 -15.22 1.11 14.11
N PHE A 274 -15.46 -0.17 13.84
CA PHE A 274 -16.73 -0.67 13.32
C PHE A 274 -17.17 -1.91 14.09
N MET A 275 -17.60 -1.66 15.33
CA MET A 275 -18.07 -2.71 16.22
C MET A 275 -19.59 -2.91 16.10
N SER A 276 -20.03 -4.09 16.50
CA SER A 276 -21.44 -4.38 16.69
C SER A 276 -21.98 -3.57 17.87
N ARG A 277 -23.30 -3.37 17.90
CA ARG A 277 -23.97 -2.76 19.07
C ARG A 277 -23.89 -3.64 20.32
N ALA A 278 -23.65 -4.94 20.13
CA ALA A 278 -23.54 -5.90 21.22
C ALA A 278 -22.12 -6.00 21.80
N ASP A 279 -21.12 -5.32 21.21
CA ASP A 279 -19.75 -5.37 21.69
C ASP A 279 -19.56 -4.38 22.85
N ASP A 280 -18.75 -4.78 23.83
CA ASP A 280 -18.53 -4.04 25.08
C ASP A 280 -17.53 -2.87 24.93
N THR A 281 -17.45 -2.05 25.99
CA THR A 281 -16.52 -0.91 26.11
C THR A 281 -15.08 -1.32 25.85
N GLU A 282 -14.64 -2.43 26.45
CA GLU A 282 -13.28 -2.92 26.35
C GLU A 282 -12.90 -3.32 24.90
N THR A 283 -13.83 -3.96 24.18
CA THR A 283 -13.66 -4.27 22.76
C THR A 283 -13.52 -3.00 21.91
N ARG A 284 -14.21 -1.92 22.27
CA ARG A 284 -14.09 -0.62 21.59
C ARG A 284 -12.74 0.04 21.87
N ILE A 285 -12.25 -0.01 23.11
CA ILE A 285 -10.90 0.47 23.48
C ILE A 285 -9.83 -0.29 22.71
N ARG A 286 -9.93 -1.63 22.67
CA ARG A 286 -9.05 -2.49 21.85
C ARG A 286 -9.08 -2.12 20.37
N SER A 287 -10.26 -1.86 19.84
CA SER A 287 -10.45 -1.43 18.45
C SER A 287 -9.86 -0.04 18.18
N LEU A 288 -9.97 0.88 19.13
CA LEU A 288 -9.33 2.20 19.06
C LEU A 288 -7.80 2.08 19.06
N ALA A 289 -7.21 1.24 19.91
CA ALA A 289 -5.77 1.00 19.92
C ALA A 289 -5.25 0.45 18.57
N LEU A 290 -5.99 -0.48 17.96
CA LEU A 290 -5.70 -0.97 16.59
C LEU A 290 -5.77 0.16 15.56
N ALA A 291 -6.83 0.96 15.60
CA ALA A 291 -7.06 2.06 14.67
C ALA A 291 -6.00 3.16 14.80
N ILE A 292 -5.61 3.52 16.03
CA ILE A 292 -4.52 4.46 16.32
C ILE A 292 -3.21 3.94 15.75
N SER A 293 -2.85 2.68 16.01
CA SER A 293 -1.62 2.09 15.48
C SER A 293 -1.55 2.14 13.95
N GLN A 294 -2.67 1.83 13.28
CA GLN A 294 -2.78 1.92 11.83
C GLN A 294 -2.69 3.37 11.33
N ALA A 295 -3.37 4.31 12.00
CA ALA A 295 -3.35 5.73 11.65
C ALA A 295 -1.98 6.37 11.87
N SER A 296 -1.33 6.14 13.02
CA SER A 296 0.02 6.64 13.32
C SER A 296 1.01 6.14 12.26
N THR A 297 0.93 4.87 11.87
CA THR A 297 1.80 4.34 10.80
C THR A 297 1.51 5.00 9.46
N ARG A 298 0.24 5.19 9.08
CA ARG A 298 -0.16 5.91 7.87
C ARG A 298 0.33 7.36 7.87
N GLN A 299 0.19 8.06 8.99
CA GLN A 299 0.64 9.43 9.16
C GLN A 299 2.17 9.52 9.16
N ALA A 300 2.89 8.58 9.77
CA ALA A 300 4.35 8.53 9.73
C ALA A 300 4.85 8.31 8.30
N VAL A 301 4.24 7.37 7.55
CA VAL A 301 4.54 7.16 6.13
C VAL A 301 4.21 8.42 5.33
N ALA A 302 3.03 9.02 5.51
CA ALA A 302 2.64 10.23 4.82
C ALA A 302 3.51 11.44 5.17
N ARG A 303 3.92 11.59 6.44
CA ARG A 303 4.85 12.63 6.90
C ARG A 303 6.24 12.38 6.34
N CYS A 304 6.75 11.16 6.31
CA CYS A 304 8.02 10.85 5.64
C CYS A 304 7.94 11.18 4.14
N SER A 305 6.79 10.92 3.51
CA SER A 305 6.49 11.26 2.12
C SER A 305 6.33 12.79 1.88
N ALA A 306 5.83 13.52 2.88
CA ALA A 306 5.54 14.96 2.80
C ALA A 306 6.69 15.85 3.32
N SER A 307 7.53 15.35 4.22
CA SER A 307 8.74 16.04 4.70
C SER A 307 9.87 15.99 3.66
N GLN A 308 9.77 15.10 2.67
CA GLN A 308 10.52 15.20 1.42
C GLN A 308 9.94 16.22 0.41
N ASN A 309 8.84 16.91 0.74
CA ASN A 309 8.14 17.89 -0.10
C ASN A 309 7.96 19.28 0.56
N VAL A 310 8.84 19.68 1.51
CA VAL A 310 8.82 21.04 2.06
C VAL A 310 9.53 21.99 1.09
N THR A 311 8.75 22.88 0.46
CA THR A 311 9.27 24.06 -0.22
C THR A 311 9.95 24.96 0.81
N MET A 312 11.29 25.02 0.80
CA MET A 312 12.02 26.03 1.56
C MET A 312 11.62 27.43 1.06
N ARG A 313 10.99 28.23 1.92
CA ARG A 313 11.29 29.66 1.93
C ARG A 313 12.64 29.80 2.60
N CYS A 314 13.61 30.34 1.85
CA CYS A 314 14.90 30.76 2.40
C CYS A 314 14.66 31.82 3.47
N ASP A 315 14.84 31.45 4.74
CA ASP A 315 15.36 32.36 5.75
C ASP A 315 16.59 31.70 6.37
N THR A 316 17.71 32.40 6.25
CA THR A 316 19.07 31.94 6.51
C THR A 316 19.39 31.92 8.01
N ALA A 317 19.51 30.73 8.61
CA ALA A 317 20.39 30.45 9.75
C ALA A 317 20.63 28.93 9.87
N PRO A 318 21.88 28.43 9.97
CA PRO A 318 22.16 27.00 9.98
C PRO A 318 21.94 26.39 11.37
N PHE A 319 21.32 25.21 11.42
CA PHE A 319 21.29 24.34 12.59
C PHE A 319 22.47 23.36 12.46
N GLU A 320 23.49 23.53 13.30
CA GLU A 320 24.63 22.62 13.42
C GLU A 320 24.30 21.51 14.43
N GLY A 321 24.15 20.28 13.93
CA GLY A 321 24.01 19.08 14.75
C GLY A 321 24.38 17.86 13.93
N ASN A 322 25.65 17.45 14.00
CA ASN A 322 26.17 16.27 13.30
C ASN A 322 25.55 14.98 13.86
N ILE A 323 24.78 14.28 13.03
CA ILE A 323 24.49 12.86 13.20
C ILE A 323 25.34 12.12 12.16
N GLU A 324 26.46 11.52 12.60
CA GLU A 324 27.25 10.64 11.74
C GLU A 324 26.54 9.30 11.57
N ILE A 325 25.89 9.13 10.41
CA ILE A 325 25.39 7.83 9.92
C ILE A 325 26.42 7.31 8.92
N PRO A 326 26.84 6.03 8.97
CA PRO A 326 27.80 5.49 8.03
C PRO A 326 27.30 5.63 6.59
N MET A 327 28.04 6.36 5.74
CA MET A 327 27.70 6.55 4.33
C MET A 327 27.93 5.24 3.57
N ASN A 328 26.88 4.45 3.37
CA ASN A 328 26.85 3.54 2.21
C ASN A 328 26.76 4.41 0.96
N MET A 329 27.72 4.27 0.05
CA MET A 329 27.71 4.98 -1.23
C MET A 329 26.62 4.38 -2.13
N ASN A 330 25.47 5.04 -2.20
CA ASN A 330 24.40 4.68 -3.13
C ASN A 330 24.88 4.80 -4.59
N GLN A 331 24.37 3.92 -5.44
CA GLN A 331 24.82 3.77 -6.82
C GLN A 331 23.79 4.35 -7.80
N LEU A 332 24.28 4.97 -8.88
CA LEU A 332 23.47 5.45 -9.98
C LEU A 332 23.69 4.59 -11.22
N HIS A 333 22.61 3.99 -11.73
CA HIS A 333 22.64 3.20 -12.95
C HIS A 333 21.70 3.78 -14.02
N LEU A 334 22.19 3.91 -15.25
CA LEU A 334 21.42 4.35 -16.40
C LEU A 334 21.28 3.16 -17.36
N VAL A 335 20.05 2.78 -17.70
CA VAL A 335 19.77 1.68 -18.64
C VAL A 335 19.23 2.26 -19.94
N THR A 336 19.96 2.04 -21.03
CA THR A 336 19.75 2.66 -22.34
C THR A 336 19.77 1.63 -23.49
N GLY A 337 19.32 2.04 -24.68
CA GLY A 337 19.12 1.17 -25.85
C GLY A 337 17.81 1.44 -26.61
N ALA A 338 17.64 0.80 -27.77
CA ALA A 338 16.48 1.00 -28.65
C ALA A 338 15.15 0.50 -28.04
N ALA A 339 14.01 0.87 -28.63
CA ALA A 339 12.72 0.30 -28.23
C ALA A 339 12.71 -1.23 -28.46
N GLY A 340 12.10 -2.01 -27.57
CA GLY A 340 11.98 -3.47 -27.73
C GLY A 340 13.18 -4.31 -27.29
N VAL A 341 14.35 -3.72 -26.99
CA VAL A 341 15.57 -4.45 -26.59
C VAL A 341 15.54 -5.00 -25.15
N GLY A 342 14.48 -4.75 -24.38
CA GLY A 342 14.33 -5.28 -23.02
C GLY A 342 14.84 -4.40 -21.88
N LYS A 343 15.12 -3.11 -22.13
CA LYS A 343 15.59 -2.14 -21.11
C LYS A 343 14.78 -2.15 -19.81
N SER A 344 13.46 -2.04 -19.88
CA SER A 344 12.61 -1.99 -18.67
C SER A 344 12.68 -3.28 -17.86
N THR A 345 12.82 -4.43 -18.54
CA THR A 345 13.01 -5.73 -17.87
C THR A 345 14.38 -5.79 -17.19
N PHE A 346 15.44 -5.44 -17.91
CA PHE A 346 16.79 -5.40 -17.34
C PHE A 346 16.88 -4.41 -16.17
N GLY A 347 16.31 -3.22 -16.33
CA GLY A 347 16.25 -2.19 -15.29
C GLY A 347 15.53 -2.64 -14.03
N LYS A 348 14.39 -3.35 -14.14
CA LYS A 348 13.70 -3.97 -13.00
C LYS A 348 14.57 -4.98 -12.26
N ASN A 349 15.27 -5.85 -13.00
CA ASN A 349 16.16 -6.84 -12.41
C ASN A 349 17.35 -6.17 -11.72
N LEU A 350 17.96 -5.17 -12.37
CA LEU A 350 19.06 -4.40 -11.81
C LEU A 350 18.64 -3.64 -10.55
N ALA A 351 17.46 -3.00 -10.57
CA ALA A 351 16.92 -2.30 -9.42
C ALA A 351 16.73 -3.25 -8.22
N SER A 352 16.21 -4.45 -8.47
CA SER A 352 16.04 -5.48 -7.44
C SER A 352 17.37 -5.94 -6.85
N LYS A 353 18.40 -6.15 -7.68
CA LYS A 353 19.73 -6.58 -7.23
C LYS A 353 20.46 -5.56 -6.37
N HIS A 354 20.30 -4.28 -6.71
CA HIS A 354 20.99 -3.18 -6.03
C HIS A 354 20.14 -2.54 -4.92
N ALA A 355 18.97 -3.12 -4.59
CA ALA A 355 17.97 -2.51 -3.71
C ALA A 355 17.69 -1.04 -4.07
N ALA A 356 17.68 -0.77 -5.37
CA ALA A 356 17.55 0.56 -5.93
C ALA A 356 16.11 0.86 -6.33
N ILE A 357 15.75 2.14 -6.36
CA ILE A 357 14.48 2.56 -6.97
C ILE A 357 14.59 2.52 -8.49
N LEU A 358 13.49 2.20 -9.16
CA LEU A 358 13.41 2.18 -10.62
C LEU A 358 12.65 3.39 -11.13
N LEU A 359 13.31 4.18 -11.99
CA LEU A 359 12.74 5.35 -12.66
C LEU A 359 12.71 5.10 -14.17
N ASP A 360 11.62 4.52 -14.67
CA ASP A 360 11.41 4.31 -16.11
C ASP A 360 10.70 5.52 -16.73
N SER A 361 11.28 6.13 -17.77
CA SER A 361 10.74 7.31 -18.44
C SER A 361 9.28 7.12 -18.88
N ASP A 362 8.93 5.93 -19.35
CA ASP A 362 7.57 5.60 -19.76
C ASP A 362 6.63 5.50 -18.56
N THR A 363 7.09 5.02 -17.41
CA THR A 363 6.21 4.86 -16.24
C THR A 363 6.04 6.19 -15.49
N VAL A 364 7.12 6.94 -15.34
CA VAL A 364 7.16 8.15 -14.49
C VAL A 364 6.41 9.32 -15.14
N THR A 365 6.47 9.46 -16.47
CA THR A 365 6.05 10.71 -17.13
C THR A 365 4.86 10.55 -18.08
N GLU A 366 4.47 9.31 -18.43
CA GLU A 366 3.45 9.06 -19.45
C GLU A 366 2.09 9.71 -19.20
N PRO A 367 1.49 9.67 -17.98
CA PRO A 367 0.19 10.31 -17.76
C PRO A 367 0.21 11.81 -18.08
N VAL A 368 1.30 12.49 -17.72
CA VAL A 368 1.47 13.94 -17.94
C VAL A 368 1.73 14.23 -19.41
N VAL A 369 2.57 13.44 -20.07
CA VAL A 369 2.84 13.57 -21.51
C VAL A 369 1.57 13.35 -22.33
N CYS A 370 0.79 12.31 -22.03
CA CYS A 370 -0.49 12.03 -22.70
C CYS A 370 -1.46 13.21 -22.54
N ALA A 371 -1.59 13.75 -21.32
CA ALA A 371 -2.45 14.90 -21.07
C ALA A 371 -1.98 16.15 -21.83
N GLY A 372 -0.67 16.40 -21.87
CA GLY A 372 -0.10 17.54 -22.58
C GLY A 372 -0.24 17.46 -24.10
N LEU A 373 -0.01 16.28 -24.69
CA LEU A 373 -0.21 16.06 -26.12
C LEU A 373 -1.67 16.18 -26.52
N ALA A 374 -2.59 15.61 -25.73
CA ALA A 374 -4.02 15.76 -25.95
C ALA A 374 -4.45 17.24 -25.89
N ALA A 375 -3.95 18.01 -24.90
CA ALA A 375 -4.23 19.43 -24.78
C ALA A 375 -3.66 20.26 -25.96
N ALA A 376 -2.58 19.79 -26.58
CA ALA A 376 -2.00 20.39 -27.78
C ALA A 376 -2.67 19.94 -29.09
N GLY A 377 -3.74 19.12 -29.02
CA GLY A 377 -4.41 18.58 -30.21
C GLY A 377 -3.60 17.52 -30.97
N MET A 378 -2.62 16.91 -30.30
CA MET A 378 -1.72 15.90 -30.86
C MET A 378 -2.13 14.49 -30.42
N GLU A 379 -1.61 13.47 -31.12
CA GLU A 379 -1.84 12.08 -30.78
C GLU A 379 -1.24 11.76 -29.38
N PRO A 380 -2.03 11.34 -28.37
CA PRO A 380 -1.55 11.18 -26.99
C PRO A 380 -0.44 10.13 -26.82
N THR A 381 -0.36 9.18 -27.75
CA THR A 381 0.63 8.10 -27.76
C THR A 381 1.91 8.46 -28.53
N ASP A 382 2.02 9.66 -29.10
CA ASP A 382 3.20 10.09 -29.85
C ASP A 382 4.41 10.30 -28.92
N ARG A 383 5.54 9.69 -29.30
CA ARG A 383 6.82 9.80 -28.57
C ARG A 383 8.02 10.06 -29.49
N ASP A 384 7.78 10.22 -30.79
CA ASP A 384 8.84 10.22 -31.79
C ASP A 384 8.83 11.47 -32.68
N SER A 385 7.71 12.21 -32.75
CA SER A 385 7.61 13.44 -33.55
C SER A 385 8.59 14.53 -33.14
N ALA A 386 8.85 15.46 -34.06
CA ALA A 386 9.66 16.64 -33.80
C ALA A 386 9.03 17.52 -32.72
N GLU A 387 7.70 17.64 -32.74
CA GLU A 387 6.91 18.40 -31.77
C GLU A 387 7.00 17.80 -30.37
N TYR A 388 6.87 16.48 -30.22
CA TYR A 388 7.08 15.80 -28.93
C TYR A 388 8.51 16.04 -28.42
N LYS A 389 9.52 15.85 -29.28
CA LYS A 389 10.94 16.04 -28.93
C LYS A 389 11.23 17.48 -28.49
N ARG A 390 10.54 18.46 -29.07
CA ARG A 390 10.68 19.89 -28.72
C ARG A 390 9.98 20.27 -27.42
N LEU A 391 8.79 19.72 -27.16
CA LEU A 391 7.93 20.15 -26.06
C LEU A 391 8.09 19.34 -24.77
N PHE A 392 8.34 18.03 -24.89
CA PHE A 392 8.25 17.11 -23.74
C PHE A 392 9.56 16.41 -23.40
N ARG A 393 10.41 16.08 -24.38
CA ARG A 393 11.59 15.23 -24.14
C ARG A 393 12.49 15.74 -23.02
N ASP A 394 12.86 17.01 -23.05
CA ASP A 394 13.80 17.55 -22.07
C ASP A 394 13.14 17.67 -20.68
N ALA A 395 11.84 18.02 -20.63
CA ALA A 395 11.07 18.00 -19.38
C ALA A 395 10.96 16.58 -18.79
N VAL A 396 10.77 15.55 -19.63
CA VAL A 396 10.73 14.15 -19.21
C VAL A 396 12.03 13.75 -18.53
N TYR A 397 13.18 14.05 -19.15
CA TYR A 397 14.47 13.73 -18.56
C TYR A 397 14.80 14.56 -17.32
N GLU A 398 14.43 15.83 -17.28
CA GLU A 398 14.57 16.63 -16.06
C GLU A 398 13.72 16.08 -14.91
N CYS A 399 12.50 15.60 -15.16
CA CYS A 399 11.71 14.91 -14.14
C CYS A 399 12.44 13.66 -13.62
N LEU A 400 12.97 12.82 -14.52
CA LEU A 400 13.72 11.62 -14.15
C LEU A 400 14.98 11.96 -13.33
N PHE A 401 15.76 12.94 -13.77
CA PHE A 401 17.01 13.32 -13.12
C PHE A 401 16.80 14.05 -11.80
N ASN A 402 15.78 14.91 -11.68
CA ASN A 402 15.45 15.52 -10.39
C ASN A 402 14.95 14.49 -9.40
N THR A 403 14.05 13.59 -9.84
CA THR A 403 13.59 12.47 -9.00
C THR A 403 14.77 11.60 -8.56
N ALA A 404 15.71 11.30 -9.46
CA ALA A 404 16.92 10.57 -9.11
C ALA A 404 17.78 11.33 -8.09
N ALA A 405 17.96 12.65 -8.26
CA ALA A 405 18.80 13.46 -7.39
C ALA A 405 18.25 13.53 -5.96
N ASP A 406 16.92 13.62 -5.82
CA ASP A 406 16.26 13.64 -4.51
C ASP A 406 16.38 12.30 -3.76
N ASN A 407 16.49 11.19 -4.50
CA ASN A 407 16.51 9.85 -3.92
C ASN A 407 17.92 9.29 -3.70
N LEU A 408 18.88 9.66 -4.54
CA LEU A 408 20.23 9.11 -4.52
C LEU A 408 20.99 9.28 -3.18
N PRO A 409 20.78 10.34 -2.39
CA PRO A 409 21.34 10.41 -1.03
C PRO A 409 20.81 9.34 -0.07
N HIS A 410 19.67 8.71 -0.38
CA HIS A 410 18.95 7.79 0.50
C HIS A 410 18.93 6.34 -0.01
N VAL A 411 18.94 6.14 -1.33
CA VAL A 411 18.84 4.84 -1.98
C VAL A 411 19.52 4.85 -3.34
N SER A 412 20.07 3.72 -3.78
CA SER A 412 20.54 3.57 -5.16
C SER A 412 19.42 3.82 -6.18
N VAL A 413 19.75 4.29 -7.38
CA VAL A 413 18.78 4.68 -8.41
C VAL A 413 19.10 4.01 -9.73
N VAL A 414 18.10 3.39 -10.36
CA VAL A 414 18.16 2.90 -11.74
C VAL A 414 17.23 3.74 -12.61
N ILE A 415 17.77 4.47 -13.58
CA ILE A 415 16.99 5.25 -14.54
C ILE A 415 16.95 4.51 -15.88
N VAL A 416 15.75 4.29 -16.42
CA VAL A 416 15.55 3.63 -17.70
C VAL A 416 15.01 4.63 -18.71
N GLY A 417 15.66 4.71 -19.87
CA GLY A 417 15.26 5.61 -20.95
C GLY A 417 16.01 5.29 -22.24
N PRO A 418 15.58 5.85 -23.39
CA PRO A 418 16.30 5.63 -24.64
C PRO A 418 17.59 6.44 -24.74
N PHE A 419 17.68 7.60 -24.07
CA PHE A 419 18.88 8.45 -23.96
C PHE A 419 19.63 8.71 -25.29
N THR A 420 18.89 8.80 -26.40
CA THR A 420 19.46 8.78 -27.75
C THR A 420 20.33 9.98 -28.08
N ARG A 421 20.10 11.15 -27.47
CA ARG A 421 20.93 12.35 -27.66
C ARG A 421 22.17 12.27 -26.77
N GLU A 422 21.96 11.79 -25.56
CA GLU A 422 22.96 11.70 -24.49
C GLU A 422 24.05 10.67 -24.83
N LEU A 423 23.68 9.57 -25.49
CA LEU A 423 24.65 8.59 -26.02
C LEU A 423 25.66 9.19 -27.01
N GLY A 424 25.31 10.29 -27.68
CA GLY A 424 26.19 11.02 -28.60
C GLY A 424 27.05 12.10 -27.96
N ASP A 425 26.94 12.33 -26.64
CA ASP A 425 27.72 13.33 -25.91
C ASP A 425 28.80 12.65 -25.05
N ALA A 426 30.06 12.77 -25.47
CA ALA A 426 31.20 12.18 -24.75
C ALA A 426 31.37 12.73 -23.33
N ASN A 427 30.84 13.92 -23.03
CA ASN A 427 30.90 14.53 -21.71
C ASN A 427 29.73 14.15 -20.81
N TRP A 428 28.74 13.41 -21.30
CA TRP A 428 27.54 13.10 -20.55
C TRP A 428 27.81 12.36 -19.22
N PRO A 429 28.70 11.35 -19.14
CA PRO A 429 29.06 10.74 -17.86
C PRO A 429 29.63 11.73 -16.84
N ALA A 430 30.45 12.69 -17.29
CA ALA A 430 31.01 13.74 -16.42
C ALA A 430 29.93 14.72 -15.95
N GLN A 431 28.95 15.06 -16.81
CA GLN A 431 27.80 15.88 -16.44
C GLN A 431 26.92 15.18 -15.39
N LEU A 432 26.65 13.88 -15.58
CA LEU A 432 25.93 13.06 -14.60
C LEU A 432 26.68 13.00 -13.26
N ARG A 433 27.99 12.75 -13.29
CA ARG A 433 28.82 12.76 -12.08
C ARG A 433 28.76 14.11 -11.35
N SER A 434 28.85 15.21 -12.09
CA SER A 434 28.73 16.57 -11.55
C SER A 434 27.35 16.80 -10.92
N ARG A 435 26.28 16.35 -11.58
CA ARG A 435 24.90 16.50 -11.11
C ARG A 435 24.60 15.69 -9.85
N PHE A 436 25.06 14.45 -9.81
CA PHE A 436 24.64 13.46 -8.80
C PHE A 436 25.67 13.22 -7.70
N GLY A 437 26.90 13.70 -7.86
CA GLY A 437 27.97 13.51 -6.88
C GLY A 437 28.49 12.07 -6.75
N VAL A 438 28.03 11.15 -7.62
CA VAL A 438 28.46 9.74 -7.66
C VAL A 438 28.85 9.34 -9.08
N GLU A 439 29.65 8.28 -9.21
CA GLU A 439 30.02 7.74 -10.52
C GLU A 439 28.83 6.98 -11.15
N PRO A 440 28.33 7.40 -12.33
CA PRO A 440 27.24 6.70 -13.00
C PRO A 440 27.72 5.43 -13.69
N THR A 441 26.93 4.35 -13.62
CA THR A 441 27.13 3.16 -14.47
C THR A 441 26.11 3.16 -15.59
N VAL A 442 26.56 3.21 -16.85
CA VAL A 442 25.69 3.18 -18.03
C VAL A 442 25.65 1.77 -18.62
N TRP A 443 24.44 1.20 -18.70
CA TRP A 443 24.15 -0.11 -19.28
C TRP A 443 23.49 0.06 -20.65
N TYR A 444 24.16 -0.40 -21.70
CA TYR A 444 23.65 -0.32 -23.07
C TYR A 444 23.12 -1.70 -23.51
N ILE A 445 21.81 -1.77 -23.67
CA ILE A 445 21.08 -3.02 -23.92
C ILE A 445 20.81 -3.17 -25.41
N THR A 446 21.20 -4.31 -25.97
CA THR A 446 21.03 -4.65 -27.39
C THR A 446 20.32 -5.99 -27.58
N CYS A 447 19.81 -6.20 -28.79
CA CYS A 447 19.40 -7.49 -29.34
C CYS A 447 19.33 -7.36 -30.87
N ASP A 448 19.18 -8.47 -31.59
CA ASP A 448 18.96 -8.43 -33.03
C ASP A 448 17.62 -7.77 -33.39
N ASP A 449 17.54 -7.19 -34.60
CA ASP A 449 16.38 -6.43 -35.06
C ASP A 449 15.12 -7.29 -35.24
N GLU A 450 15.29 -8.58 -35.55
CA GLU A 450 14.17 -9.52 -35.72
C GLU A 450 13.52 -9.81 -34.36
N LEU A 451 14.32 -10.12 -33.34
CA LEU A 451 13.85 -10.29 -31.97
C LEU A 451 13.27 -8.98 -31.41
N ARG A 452 13.85 -7.84 -31.74
CA ARG A 452 13.32 -6.52 -31.37
C ARG A 452 11.92 -6.31 -31.92
N ARG A 453 11.69 -6.64 -33.20
CA ARG A 453 10.39 -6.58 -33.86
C ARG A 453 9.38 -7.49 -33.18
N GLN A 454 9.73 -8.77 -32.99
CA GLN A 454 8.85 -9.76 -32.34
C GLN A 454 8.43 -9.34 -30.94
N ARG A 455 9.36 -8.77 -30.15
CA ARG A 455 9.05 -8.26 -28.79
C ARG A 455 8.11 -7.06 -28.83
N ILE A 456 8.26 -6.17 -29.82
CA ILE A 456 7.38 -5.00 -30.01
C ILE A 456 5.98 -5.44 -30.46
N GLU A 457 5.88 -6.39 -31.39
CA GLU A 457 4.59 -6.96 -31.83
C GLU A 457 3.87 -7.64 -30.65
N ARG A 458 4.60 -8.48 -29.89
CA ARG A 458 4.03 -9.21 -28.74
C ARG A 458 3.51 -8.30 -27.63
N ARG A 459 4.16 -7.15 -27.38
CA ARG A 459 3.72 -6.23 -26.31
C ARG A 459 2.50 -5.40 -26.68
N GLY A 460 2.13 -5.33 -27.97
CA GLY A 460 0.89 -4.69 -28.43
C GLY A 460 0.70 -3.25 -27.98
N ASN A 461 1.78 -2.49 -27.73
CA ASN A 461 1.67 -1.16 -27.17
C ASN A 461 1.28 -0.15 -28.28
N PRO A 462 0.21 0.65 -28.12
CA PRO A 462 -0.24 1.61 -29.12
C PRO A 462 0.84 2.59 -29.61
N ARG A 463 1.82 2.91 -28.74
CA ARG A 463 2.96 3.80 -29.05
C ARG A 463 3.89 3.24 -30.13
N ASP A 464 3.86 1.94 -30.37
CA ASP A 464 4.69 1.30 -31.39
C ASP A 464 3.97 1.09 -32.72
N ALA A 465 2.68 1.41 -32.80
CA ALA A 465 1.88 1.21 -34.00
C ALA A 465 2.51 1.88 -35.23
N ALA A 466 3.11 3.07 -35.05
CA ALA A 466 3.83 3.76 -36.13
C ALA A 466 5.08 3.01 -36.60
N LYS A 467 5.81 2.35 -35.70
CA LYS A 467 7.05 1.62 -35.98
C LYS A 467 6.78 0.31 -36.72
N LEU A 468 5.65 -0.34 -36.39
CA LEU A 468 5.25 -1.61 -36.99
C LEU A 468 4.63 -1.45 -38.38
N ARG A 469 4.08 -0.27 -38.72
CA ARG A 469 3.52 -0.01 -40.06
C ARG A 469 4.56 -0.07 -41.17
N ASP A 470 5.79 0.34 -40.89
CA ASP A 470 6.91 0.29 -41.84
C ASP A 470 8.23 0.08 -41.08
N TRP A 471 8.50 -1.19 -40.74
CA TRP A 471 9.66 -1.59 -39.95
C TRP A 471 11.00 -1.29 -40.64
N SER A 472 11.06 -1.51 -41.95
CA SER A 472 12.27 -1.26 -42.75
C SER A 472 12.62 0.23 -42.75
N ARG A 473 11.61 1.10 -42.91
CA ARG A 473 11.79 2.54 -42.78
C ARG A 473 12.11 2.97 -41.35
N HIS A 474 11.51 2.36 -40.34
CA HIS A 474 11.83 2.64 -38.93
C HIS A 474 13.30 2.37 -38.61
N ILE A 475 13.86 1.26 -39.12
CA ILE A 475 15.30 0.96 -38.98
C ILE A 475 16.16 2.01 -39.70
N ALA A 476 15.74 2.45 -40.90
CA ALA A 476 16.49 3.41 -41.70
C ALA A 476 16.45 4.85 -41.13
N ASP A 477 15.28 5.29 -40.65
CA ASP A 477 15.03 6.67 -40.19
C ASP A 477 15.46 6.90 -38.72
N ALA A 478 15.68 5.83 -37.95
CA ALA A 478 16.10 5.88 -36.56
C ALA A 478 17.22 4.86 -36.27
N PRO A 479 18.44 5.08 -36.80
CA PRO A 479 19.57 4.20 -36.52
C PRO A 479 19.80 4.11 -35.01
N VAL A 480 20.16 2.91 -34.54
CA VAL A 480 20.47 2.69 -33.12
C VAL A 480 21.65 3.59 -32.75
N ALA A 481 21.45 4.48 -31.77
CA ALA A 481 22.48 5.40 -31.32
C ALA A 481 23.61 4.63 -30.62
N GLU A 482 24.80 4.60 -31.20
CA GLU A 482 25.97 4.01 -30.56
C GLU A 482 26.60 4.97 -29.54
N PRO A 483 26.91 4.50 -28.31
CA PRO A 483 27.57 5.32 -27.30
C PRO A 483 28.96 5.77 -27.75
N VAL A 484 29.28 7.06 -27.57
CA VAL A 484 30.61 7.64 -27.85
C VAL A 484 31.57 7.59 -26.66
N PHE A 485 31.21 6.86 -25.62
CA PHE A 485 31.96 6.67 -24.37
C PHE A 485 31.78 5.22 -23.87
N ASP A 486 32.57 4.82 -22.87
CA ASP A 486 32.55 3.45 -22.35
C ASP A 486 31.24 3.13 -21.62
N VAL A 487 30.68 1.96 -21.92
CA VAL A 487 29.41 1.47 -21.35
C VAL A 487 29.49 -0.03 -21.04
N MET A 488 28.65 -0.47 -20.11
CA MET A 488 28.41 -1.90 -19.86
C MET A 488 27.42 -2.43 -20.91
N ARG A 489 27.92 -3.20 -21.89
CA ARG A 489 27.09 -3.76 -22.96
C ARG A 489 26.42 -5.07 -22.53
N ILE A 490 25.12 -5.20 -22.77
CA ILE A 490 24.34 -6.42 -22.51
C ILE A 490 23.53 -6.76 -23.75
N ASP A 491 23.78 -7.94 -24.32
CA ASP A 491 22.95 -8.51 -25.38
C ASP A 491 21.87 -9.41 -24.77
N THR A 492 20.61 -9.13 -25.08
CA THR A 492 19.45 -9.88 -24.58
C THR A 492 18.91 -10.91 -25.57
N GLY A 493 19.55 -11.08 -26.74
CA GLY A 493 19.21 -12.07 -27.76
C GLY A 493 20.03 -13.37 -27.65
N THR A 494 21.23 -13.30 -27.08
CA THR A 494 22.11 -14.47 -26.88
C THR A 494 21.92 -15.06 -25.48
N SER A 495 20.89 -15.89 -25.30
CA SER A 495 20.79 -16.74 -24.10
C SER A 495 21.85 -17.85 -24.14
N THR A 496 23.05 -17.59 -23.63
CA THR A 496 23.87 -18.64 -23.02
C THR A 496 23.87 -18.40 -21.51
N GLY A 497 23.44 -19.44 -20.78
CA GLY A 497 23.10 -19.34 -19.37
C GLY A 497 24.22 -18.76 -18.51
N THR A 498 23.94 -17.62 -17.90
CA THR A 498 24.24 -17.37 -16.49
C THR A 498 23.13 -16.46 -15.98
N GLY A 499 22.54 -16.85 -14.85
CA GLY A 499 21.42 -16.13 -14.26
C GLY A 499 21.79 -14.67 -14.01
N ILE A 500 20.91 -13.77 -14.44
CA ILE A 500 20.79 -12.44 -13.86
C ILE A 500 19.46 -12.39 -13.14
#